data_AF-A0A2V2WSS9-F1
#
_entry.id   AF-A0A2V2WSS9-F1
#
_cell.length_a   1.000
_cell.length_b   1.000
_cell.length_c   1.000
_cell.angle_alpha   90.00
_cell.angle_beta   90.00
_cell.angle_gamma   90.00
#
_symmetry.space_group_name_H-M   'P 1'
#
loop_
_entity.id
_entity.type
_entity.pdbx_description
1 polymer ?
#
loop_
_entity_poly.entity_id
_entity_poly.type
_entity_poly.pdbx_seq_one_letter_code
_entity_poly.pdbx_strand_id
1 'polypeptide(L)'
;MPGNQASAVPQGDIRRRARPELEGITGQPAATQIRVEEARRPEWTMSSTVKDILLEGSTGMANMMLNDFLWDYVGGGAAVDEDHNVTMEVFFHKPDDYVQDQQLFDEIHNLTEYQKLEGRRILLEATTKLEGEGVFILEEWRDFGRKATVALFAREKLNKVLTQVLKEKMLEARGRAWQQRELEFTISTNIEDVLFKGSPRFMDIKLNDFLALKLCGWGILRANRNVLLKKFFREPSKYIRDA
;
A
#
# COMPACT_ATOMS: atom_id res chain seq x y z
N MET A 1 23.56 -38.57 78.11
CA MET A 1 22.23 -39.19 78.32
C MET A 1 21.34 -38.14 78.97
N PRO A 2 20.01 -38.18 78.72
CA PRO A 2 19.17 -37.49 77.72
C PRO A 2 18.82 -36.03 78.15
N GLY A 3 18.01 -35.17 77.51
CA GLY A 3 17.10 -35.21 76.36
C GLY A 3 16.37 -33.85 76.19
N ASN A 4 15.84 -33.65 74.99
CA ASN A 4 15.05 -32.55 74.39
C ASN A 4 14.19 -31.58 75.27
N GLN A 5 14.13 -30.30 74.86
CA GLN A 5 12.98 -29.62 74.16
C GLN A 5 13.33 -28.12 73.96
N ALA A 6 13.56 -27.64 72.73
CA ALA A 6 12.61 -27.14 71.72
C ALA A 6 12.16 -25.67 71.93
N SER A 7 12.80 -24.73 71.24
CA SER A 7 12.20 -23.45 70.79
C SER A 7 13.11 -22.78 69.75
N ALA A 8 12.70 -22.75 68.48
CA ALA A 8 12.99 -21.67 67.54
C ALA A 8 12.37 -21.97 66.16
N VAL A 9 11.63 -20.98 65.68
CA VAL A 9 11.01 -20.80 64.36
C VAL A 9 12.05 -20.83 63.23
N PRO A 10 11.79 -21.44 62.06
CA PRO A 10 12.57 -21.16 60.85
C PRO A 10 12.00 -19.94 60.13
N GLN A 11 12.79 -18.87 60.04
CA GLN A 11 12.58 -17.75 59.14
C GLN A 11 12.65 -18.25 57.68
N GLY A 12 11.60 -17.95 56.91
CA GLY A 12 11.53 -18.23 55.48
C GLY A 12 12.51 -17.39 54.67
N ASP A 13 13.16 -18.07 53.73
CA ASP A 13 14.13 -17.56 52.76
C ASP A 13 13.61 -16.37 51.94
N ILE A 14 14.21 -15.19 52.15
CA ILE A 14 14.15 -14.07 51.21
C ILE A 14 15.19 -14.33 50.11
N ARG A 15 14.79 -15.09 49.09
CA ARG A 15 15.62 -15.34 47.91
C ARG A 15 15.54 -14.13 46.97
N ARG A 16 16.46 -13.17 47.17
CA ARG A 16 16.76 -12.11 46.19
C ARG A 16 17.11 -12.75 44.85
N ARG A 17 16.27 -12.57 43.83
CA ARG A 17 16.60 -12.90 42.45
C ARG A 17 17.16 -11.64 41.77
N ALA A 18 18.40 -11.74 41.33
CA ALA A 18 19.16 -10.72 40.65
C ALA A 18 18.49 -10.29 39.33
N ARG A 19 18.54 -8.98 39.09
CA ARG A 19 18.18 -8.27 37.86
C ARG A 19 19.25 -8.54 36.79
N PRO A 20 18.89 -8.99 35.58
CA PRO A 20 19.79 -8.89 34.43
C PRO A 20 19.66 -7.49 33.82
N GLU A 21 20.77 -6.77 33.79
CA GLU A 21 20.99 -5.62 32.92
C GLU A 21 21.03 -6.12 31.47
N LEU A 22 20.16 -5.59 30.62
CA LEU A 22 20.22 -5.75 29.17
C LEU A 22 20.50 -4.37 28.59
N GLU A 23 21.79 -4.09 28.42
CA GLU A 23 22.26 -3.15 27.43
C GLU A 23 21.71 -3.58 26.06
N GLY A 24 20.78 -2.78 25.55
CA GLY A 24 20.18 -2.94 24.23
C GLY A 24 20.18 -1.60 23.52
N ILE A 25 21.36 -1.03 23.33
CA ILE A 25 21.55 0.10 22.41
C ILE A 25 21.44 -0.47 21.01
N THR A 26 20.27 -0.38 20.39
CA THR A 26 20.15 -0.31 18.93
C THR A 26 18.87 0.42 18.61
N GLY A 27 19.00 1.69 18.24
CA GLY A 27 17.93 2.42 17.58
C GLY A 27 17.49 1.64 16.35
N GLN A 28 16.32 1.02 16.42
CA GLN A 28 15.66 0.42 15.28
C GLN A 28 15.46 1.52 14.23
N PRO A 29 16.04 1.39 13.03
CA PRO A 29 15.82 2.38 11.98
C PRO A 29 14.38 2.28 11.50
N ALA A 30 13.71 3.42 11.34
CA ALA A 30 12.35 3.55 10.82
C ALA A 30 12.11 2.82 9.48
N ALA A 31 13.18 2.45 8.77
CA ALA A 31 13.15 1.67 7.53
C ALA A 31 12.61 0.22 7.70
N THR A 32 12.71 -0.38 8.90
CA THR A 32 12.24 -1.76 9.11
C THR A 32 10.71 -1.84 9.20
N GLN A 33 10.04 -0.80 9.73
CA GLN A 33 8.58 -0.77 9.78
C GLN A 33 7.96 -0.61 8.39
N ILE A 34 8.58 0.20 7.53
CA ILE A 34 8.15 0.41 6.14
C ILE A 34 8.17 -0.91 5.34
N ARG A 35 9.21 -1.74 5.54
CA ARG A 35 9.39 -3.01 4.82
C ARG A 35 8.48 -4.15 5.30
N VAL A 36 8.10 -4.17 6.57
CA VAL A 36 7.18 -5.20 7.11
C VAL A 36 5.74 -4.90 6.71
N GLU A 37 5.39 -3.62 6.55
CA GLU A 37 4.07 -3.19 6.05
C GLU A 37 3.92 -3.39 4.53
N GLU A 38 5.01 -3.30 3.76
CA GLU A 38 5.02 -3.62 2.31
C GLU A 38 4.71 -5.09 2.03
N ALA A 39 5.11 -6.02 2.91
CA ALA A 39 4.92 -7.46 2.72
C ALA A 39 3.47 -7.96 2.92
N ARG A 40 2.54 -7.10 3.36
CA ARG A 40 1.15 -7.48 3.68
C ARG A 40 0.08 -6.73 2.88
N ARG A 41 0.46 -5.80 1.99
CA ARG A 41 -0.53 -5.11 1.16
C ARG A 41 -1.04 -6.06 0.07
N PRO A 42 -2.36 -6.21 -0.10
CA PRO A 42 -2.91 -6.91 -1.25
C PRO A 42 -2.39 -6.26 -2.54
N GLU A 43 -1.84 -7.07 -3.45
CA GLU A 43 -1.54 -6.63 -4.81
C GLU A 43 -2.87 -6.47 -5.55
N TRP A 44 -3.40 -5.25 -5.51
CA TRP A 44 -4.64 -4.93 -6.22
C TRP A 44 -4.42 -4.94 -7.73
N THR A 45 -5.44 -5.39 -8.47
CA THR A 45 -5.44 -5.44 -9.93
C THR A 45 -6.75 -4.85 -10.47
N MET A 46 -6.85 -4.69 -11.79
CA MET A 46 -8.09 -4.20 -12.41
C MET A 46 -9.29 -5.16 -12.20
N SER A 47 -9.03 -6.44 -11.98
CA SER A 47 -10.04 -7.45 -11.66
C SER A 47 -10.35 -7.58 -10.17
N SER A 48 -9.67 -6.79 -9.31
CA SER A 48 -9.97 -6.81 -7.88
C SER A 48 -11.37 -6.29 -7.61
N THR A 49 -12.06 -6.93 -6.68
CA THR A 49 -13.44 -6.57 -6.35
C THR A 49 -13.47 -5.25 -5.58
N VAL A 50 -14.45 -4.42 -5.89
CA VAL A 50 -14.73 -3.17 -5.17
C VAL A 50 -14.99 -3.46 -3.69
N LYS A 51 -15.72 -4.54 -3.41
CA LYS A 51 -16.02 -4.98 -2.04
C LYS A 51 -14.75 -5.27 -1.24
N ASP A 52 -13.81 -6.05 -1.78
CA ASP A 52 -12.57 -6.38 -1.08
C ASP A 52 -11.71 -5.13 -0.85
N ILE A 53 -11.64 -4.22 -1.83
CA ILE A 53 -10.90 -2.96 -1.71
C ILE A 53 -11.53 -2.07 -0.62
N LEU A 54 -12.85 -1.89 -0.65
CA LEU A 54 -13.56 -1.04 0.31
C LEU A 54 -13.47 -1.62 1.72
N LEU A 55 -13.66 -2.93 1.87
CA LEU A 55 -13.68 -3.61 3.16
C LEU A 55 -12.30 -4.11 3.63
N GLU A 56 -11.23 -3.80 2.89
CA GLU A 56 -9.85 -4.11 3.29
C GLU A 56 -9.57 -3.58 4.72
N GLY A 57 -9.14 -4.49 5.60
CA GLY A 57 -8.81 -4.18 6.99
C GLY A 57 -9.99 -4.03 7.95
N SER A 58 -11.24 -4.27 7.50
CA SER A 58 -12.45 -4.03 8.29
C SER A 58 -13.04 -5.29 8.97
N THR A 59 -12.39 -6.45 8.87
CA THR A 59 -12.94 -7.77 9.26
C THR A 59 -13.30 -7.91 10.75
N GLY A 60 -12.60 -7.21 11.65
CA GLY A 60 -12.68 -7.47 13.10
C GLY A 60 -13.96 -7.06 13.82
N MET A 61 -14.87 -6.32 13.18
CA MET A 61 -15.94 -5.63 13.89
C MET A 61 -17.36 -5.96 13.40
N ALA A 62 -17.53 -7.08 12.67
CA ALA A 62 -18.69 -7.29 11.80
C ALA A 62 -20.02 -7.54 12.52
N ASN A 63 -19.98 -7.85 13.81
CA ASN A 63 -21.16 -8.17 14.60
C ASN A 63 -20.96 -7.71 16.05
N MET A 64 -20.19 -6.64 16.25
CA MET A 64 -19.94 -6.10 17.59
C MET A 64 -21.26 -5.57 18.14
N MET A 65 -21.65 -6.05 19.32
CA MET A 65 -22.82 -5.55 20.04
C MET A 65 -22.47 -4.23 20.74
N LEU A 66 -23.48 -3.41 21.03
CA LEU A 66 -23.31 -2.15 21.73
C LEU A 66 -22.67 -2.38 23.11
N ASN A 67 -23.12 -3.37 23.87
CA ASN A 67 -22.51 -3.69 25.17
C ASN A 67 -21.08 -4.21 25.05
N ASP A 68 -20.74 -4.95 23.98
CA ASP A 68 -19.35 -5.36 23.73
C ASP A 68 -18.46 -4.12 23.51
N PHE A 69 -18.94 -3.17 22.71
CA PHE A 69 -18.23 -1.92 22.43
C PHE A 69 -18.05 -1.06 23.69
N LEU A 70 -19.12 -0.90 24.48
CA LEU A 70 -19.07 -0.13 25.74
C LEU A 70 -18.08 -0.75 26.72
N TRP A 71 -18.11 -2.07 26.86
CA TRP A 71 -17.20 -2.79 27.74
C TRP A 71 -15.74 -2.61 27.34
N ASP A 72 -15.44 -2.76 26.06
CA ASP A 72 -14.07 -2.73 25.54
C ASP A 72 -13.46 -1.31 25.51
N TYR A 73 -14.28 -0.27 25.27
CA TYR A 73 -13.75 1.07 24.95
C TYR A 73 -14.23 2.21 25.86
N VAL A 74 -15.34 2.06 26.58
CA VAL A 74 -15.83 3.06 27.55
C VAL A 74 -15.46 2.62 28.98
N GLY A 75 -15.65 1.33 29.28
CA GLY A 75 -15.25 0.69 30.53
C GLY A 75 -16.39 -0.10 31.17
N GLY A 76 -16.03 -1.08 32.02
CA GLY A 76 -16.98 -2.09 32.53
C GLY A 76 -18.10 -1.60 33.46
N GLY A 77 -18.25 -0.28 33.65
CA GLY A 77 -19.40 0.33 34.32
C GLY A 77 -20.48 0.86 33.36
N ALA A 78 -20.18 0.97 32.06
CA ALA A 78 -21.12 1.41 31.04
C ALA A 78 -21.76 0.18 30.36
N ALA A 79 -23.08 0.06 30.46
CA ALA A 79 -23.87 -0.95 29.77
C ALA A 79 -25.28 -0.42 29.57
N VAL A 80 -25.88 -0.77 28.43
CA VAL A 80 -27.32 -0.63 28.21
C VAL A 80 -28.04 -1.90 28.65
N ASP A 81 -29.36 -1.83 28.85
CA ASP A 81 -30.14 -3.03 29.15
C ASP A 81 -30.15 -4.02 27.96
N GLU A 82 -30.64 -5.23 28.22
CA GLU A 82 -30.64 -6.31 27.23
C GLU A 82 -31.46 -5.96 25.97
N ASP A 83 -32.53 -5.17 26.13
CA ASP A 83 -33.43 -4.80 25.02
C ASP A 83 -32.81 -3.73 24.11
N HIS A 84 -31.90 -2.92 24.64
CA HIS A 84 -31.15 -1.91 23.89
C HIS A 84 -29.77 -2.41 23.42
N ASN A 85 -29.36 -3.63 23.81
CA ASN A 85 -28.12 -4.23 23.34
C ASN A 85 -28.25 -4.71 21.89
N VAL A 86 -28.09 -3.78 20.94
CA VAL A 86 -28.14 -4.05 19.50
C VAL A 86 -26.75 -4.12 18.89
N THR A 87 -26.65 -4.56 17.63
CA THR A 87 -25.38 -4.45 16.89
C THR A 87 -25.01 -2.98 16.69
N MET A 88 -23.71 -2.70 16.60
CA MET A 88 -23.23 -1.34 16.28
C MET A 88 -23.81 -0.82 14.95
N GLU A 89 -24.05 -1.70 13.97
CA GLU A 89 -24.70 -1.33 12.70
C GLU A 89 -26.10 -0.74 12.91
N VAL A 90 -26.91 -1.36 13.76
CA VAL A 90 -28.26 -0.87 14.11
C VAL A 90 -28.16 0.41 14.93
N PHE A 91 -27.22 0.47 15.87
CA PHE A 91 -27.00 1.65 16.71
C PHE A 91 -26.74 2.92 15.89
N PHE A 92 -25.92 2.85 14.83
CA PHE A 92 -25.60 4.01 13.97
C PHE A 92 -26.81 4.68 13.33
N HIS A 93 -27.91 3.96 13.10
CA HIS A 93 -29.09 4.53 12.45
C HIS A 93 -29.86 5.49 13.36
N LYS A 94 -29.96 5.15 14.65
CA LYS A 94 -30.71 5.92 15.65
C LYS A 94 -30.10 5.72 17.04
N PRO A 95 -28.93 6.29 17.32
CA PRO A 95 -28.26 6.05 18.59
C PRO A 95 -29.07 6.55 19.79
N ASP A 96 -29.84 7.63 19.61
CA ASP A 96 -30.71 8.21 20.64
C ASP A 96 -31.82 7.25 21.11
N ASP A 97 -32.21 6.28 20.27
CA ASP A 97 -33.20 5.24 20.65
C ASP A 97 -32.59 4.22 21.63
N TYR A 98 -31.26 4.13 21.73
CA TYR A 98 -30.53 3.12 22.51
C TYR A 98 -29.72 3.70 23.67
N VAL A 99 -29.23 4.93 23.55
CA VAL A 99 -28.46 5.62 24.60
C VAL A 99 -29.09 6.98 24.83
N GLN A 100 -29.82 7.12 25.94
CA GLN A 100 -30.46 8.37 26.35
C GLN A 100 -29.53 9.29 27.16
N ASP A 101 -28.47 8.73 27.75
CA ASP A 101 -27.48 9.50 28.48
C ASP A 101 -26.58 10.26 27.49
N GLN A 102 -26.78 11.57 27.40
CA GLN A 102 -26.03 12.44 26.49
C GLN A 102 -24.53 12.42 26.78
N GLN A 103 -24.11 12.30 28.05
CA GLN A 103 -22.70 12.26 28.40
C GLN A 103 -22.05 10.98 27.88
N LEU A 104 -22.74 9.85 28.03
CA LEU A 104 -22.29 8.56 27.49
C LEU A 104 -22.26 8.57 25.96
N PHE A 105 -23.27 9.15 25.32
CA PHE A 105 -23.30 9.29 23.87
C PHE A 105 -22.13 10.13 23.35
N ASP A 106 -21.86 11.28 23.98
CA ASP A 106 -20.73 12.14 23.63
C ASP A 106 -19.38 11.41 23.82
N GLU A 107 -19.25 10.60 24.90
CA GLU A 107 -18.08 9.77 25.14
C GLU A 107 -17.88 8.74 24.02
N ILE A 108 -18.92 7.98 23.67
CA ILE A 108 -18.91 7.01 22.56
C ILE A 108 -18.50 7.68 21.25
N HIS A 109 -19.15 8.80 20.91
CA HIS A 109 -18.94 9.49 19.64
C HIS A 109 -17.50 10.00 19.47
N ASN A 110 -16.85 10.37 20.57
CA ASN A 110 -15.47 10.84 20.58
C ASN A 110 -14.42 9.71 20.48
N LEU A 111 -14.83 8.44 20.58
CA LEU A 111 -13.91 7.31 20.45
C LEU A 111 -13.44 7.11 19.01
N THR A 112 -12.15 6.84 18.85
CA THR A 112 -11.57 6.52 17.53
C THR A 112 -12.15 5.23 16.94
N GLU A 113 -12.49 4.26 17.80
CA GLU A 113 -13.08 2.99 17.37
C GLU A 113 -14.52 3.17 16.86
N TYR A 114 -15.29 4.09 17.46
CA TYR A 114 -16.60 4.47 16.94
C TYR A 114 -16.48 5.08 15.54
N GLN A 115 -15.52 5.99 15.33
CA GLN A 115 -15.26 6.60 14.01
C GLN A 115 -14.83 5.56 12.96
N LYS A 116 -14.06 4.53 13.34
CA LYS A 116 -13.70 3.43 12.44
C LYS A 116 -14.90 2.58 12.04
N LEU A 117 -15.77 2.27 13.00
CA LEU A 117 -17.02 1.53 12.76
C LEU A 117 -17.97 2.32 11.85
N GLU A 118 -18.11 3.61 12.09
CA GLU A 118 -18.90 4.51 11.26
C GLU A 118 -18.33 4.60 9.83
N GLY A 119 -17.01 4.74 9.70
CA GLY A 119 -16.32 4.66 8.42
C GLY A 119 -16.59 3.34 7.69
N ARG A 120 -16.63 2.21 8.41
CA ARG A 120 -16.98 0.90 7.85
C ARG A 120 -18.43 0.84 7.37
N ARG A 121 -19.39 1.38 8.13
CA ARG A 121 -20.80 1.48 7.72
C ARG A 121 -20.92 2.20 6.38
N ILE A 122 -20.26 3.35 6.26
CA ILE A 122 -20.22 4.13 5.00
C ILE A 122 -19.66 3.30 3.84
N LEU A 123 -18.64 2.48 4.08
CA LEU A 123 -18.05 1.61 3.06
C LEU A 123 -18.98 0.46 2.66
N LEU A 124 -19.74 -0.11 3.60
CA LEU A 124 -20.75 -1.14 3.32
C LEU A 124 -21.89 -0.57 2.46
N GLU A 125 -22.42 0.59 2.82
CA GLU A 125 -23.46 1.28 2.03
C GLU A 125 -22.98 1.65 0.63
N ALA A 126 -21.72 2.09 0.50
CA ALA A 126 -21.12 2.32 -0.79
C ALA A 126 -20.98 1.04 -1.61
N THR A 127 -20.67 -0.10 -0.97
CA THR A 127 -20.56 -1.40 -1.63
C THR A 127 -21.91 -1.84 -2.19
N THR A 128 -22.96 -1.86 -1.36
CA THR A 128 -24.31 -2.27 -1.79
C THR A 128 -24.85 -1.36 -2.89
N LYS A 129 -24.57 -0.06 -2.79
CA LYS A 129 -24.91 0.91 -3.84
C LYS A 129 -24.20 0.61 -5.16
N LEU A 130 -22.88 0.38 -5.12
CA LEU A 130 -22.08 0.08 -6.31
C LEU A 130 -22.51 -1.24 -6.96
N GLU A 131 -22.80 -2.27 -6.16
CA GLU A 131 -23.38 -3.53 -6.64
C GLU A 131 -24.74 -3.30 -7.35
N GLY A 132 -25.60 -2.45 -6.77
CA GLY A 132 -26.87 -2.06 -7.38
C GLY A 132 -26.73 -1.22 -8.66
N GLU A 133 -25.61 -0.51 -8.82
CA GLU A 133 -25.25 0.24 -10.03
C GLU A 133 -24.43 -0.61 -11.03
N GLY A 134 -24.20 -1.89 -10.73
CA GLY A 134 -23.49 -2.83 -11.61
C GLY A 134 -21.97 -2.66 -11.62
N VAL A 135 -21.37 -2.13 -10.56
CA VAL A 135 -19.93 -1.89 -10.42
C VAL A 135 -19.36 -2.85 -9.37
N PHE A 136 -18.75 -3.93 -9.84
CA PHE A 136 -18.24 -5.02 -9.00
C PHE A 136 -16.72 -5.04 -8.93
N ILE A 137 -16.02 -4.61 -9.98
CA ILE A 137 -14.56 -4.63 -10.05
C ILE A 137 -13.95 -3.24 -10.28
N LEU A 138 -12.66 -3.12 -9.98
CA LEU A 138 -11.90 -1.87 -10.09
C LEU A 138 -11.88 -1.29 -11.51
N GLU A 139 -11.89 -2.16 -12.53
CA GLU A 139 -12.01 -1.76 -13.94
C GLU A 139 -13.35 -1.07 -14.24
N GLU A 140 -14.46 -1.60 -13.76
CA GLU A 140 -15.78 -0.98 -13.94
C GLU A 140 -15.84 0.35 -13.18
N TRP A 141 -15.24 0.41 -11.98
CA TRP A 141 -15.10 1.65 -11.24
C TRP A 141 -14.32 2.72 -12.02
N ARG A 142 -13.29 2.36 -12.79
CA ARG A 142 -12.53 3.31 -13.62
C ARG A 142 -13.47 4.10 -14.54
N ASP A 143 -14.35 3.38 -15.23
CA ASP A 143 -15.22 3.91 -16.29
C ASP A 143 -16.58 4.39 -15.76
N PHE A 144 -16.83 4.20 -14.47
CA PHE A 144 -18.07 4.59 -13.82
C PHE A 144 -18.28 6.12 -13.83
N GLY A 145 -19.33 6.60 -14.49
CA GLY A 145 -19.58 8.04 -14.66
C GLY A 145 -20.22 8.74 -13.44
N ARG A 146 -20.90 8.00 -12.55
CA ARG A 146 -21.69 8.58 -11.45
C ARG A 146 -20.95 8.57 -10.10
N LYS A 147 -19.61 8.66 -10.10
CA LYS A 147 -18.77 8.66 -8.87
C LYS A 147 -19.15 9.71 -7.82
N ALA A 148 -19.84 10.79 -8.22
CA ALA A 148 -20.33 11.81 -7.30
C ALA A 148 -21.47 11.32 -6.38
N THR A 149 -22.17 10.25 -6.75
CA THR A 149 -23.25 9.67 -5.93
C THR A 149 -22.70 8.81 -4.79
N VAL A 150 -21.46 8.32 -4.90
CA VAL A 150 -20.82 7.46 -3.92
C VAL A 150 -20.22 8.31 -2.80
N ALA A 151 -20.29 7.80 -1.56
CA ALA A 151 -19.71 8.47 -0.41
C ALA A 151 -18.24 8.84 -0.65
N LEU A 152 -17.85 10.06 -0.25
CA LEU A 152 -16.52 10.62 -0.50
C LEU A 152 -15.41 9.66 -0.02
N PHE A 153 -15.57 9.11 1.18
CA PHE A 153 -14.62 8.20 1.80
C PHE A 153 -14.37 6.93 0.97
N ALA A 154 -15.44 6.29 0.48
CA ALA A 154 -15.34 5.11 -0.39
C ALA A 154 -14.69 5.46 -1.74
N ARG A 155 -15.07 6.60 -2.32
CA ARG A 155 -14.49 7.09 -3.58
C ARG A 155 -12.99 7.34 -3.48
N GLU A 156 -12.54 7.96 -2.40
CA GLU A 156 -11.12 8.21 -2.15
C GLU A 156 -10.32 6.91 -2.03
N LYS A 157 -10.84 5.92 -1.29
CA LYS A 157 -10.20 4.61 -1.14
C LYS A 157 -10.05 3.91 -2.48
N LEU A 158 -11.11 3.83 -3.29
CA LEU A 158 -11.06 3.22 -4.63
C LEU A 158 -10.13 3.97 -5.58
N ASN A 159 -10.15 5.30 -5.59
CA ASN A 159 -9.27 6.09 -6.47
C ASN A 159 -7.79 5.98 -6.09
N LYS A 160 -7.48 5.87 -4.79
CA LYS A 160 -6.13 5.62 -4.31
C LYS A 160 -5.60 4.29 -4.87
N VAL A 161 -6.40 3.23 -4.76
CA VAL A 161 -6.04 1.90 -5.28
C VAL A 161 -5.95 1.92 -6.80
N LEU A 162 -6.92 2.50 -7.52
CA LEU A 162 -6.88 2.64 -8.97
C LEU A 162 -5.60 3.35 -9.45
N THR A 163 -5.21 4.43 -8.78
CA THR A 163 -4.00 5.18 -9.10
C THR A 163 -2.74 4.35 -8.88
N GLN A 164 -2.70 3.54 -7.80
CA GLN A 164 -1.58 2.64 -7.53
C GLN A 164 -1.46 1.58 -8.64
N VAL A 165 -2.55 0.88 -8.96
CA VAL A 165 -2.58 -0.17 -10.00
C VAL A 165 -2.14 0.39 -11.36
N LEU A 166 -2.59 1.60 -11.72
CA LEU A 166 -2.18 2.23 -12.98
C LEU A 166 -0.69 2.59 -13.01
N LYS A 167 -0.13 3.06 -11.89
CA LYS A 167 1.30 3.39 -11.77
C LYS A 167 2.16 2.13 -11.90
N GLU A 168 1.79 1.05 -11.23
CA GLU A 168 2.49 -0.24 -11.29
C GLU A 168 2.46 -0.80 -12.71
N LYS A 169 1.29 -0.84 -13.37
CA LYS A 169 1.17 -1.25 -14.78
C LYS A 169 2.03 -0.40 -15.73
N MET A 170 2.12 0.91 -15.50
CA MET A 170 2.96 1.80 -16.31
C MET A 170 4.46 1.50 -16.11
N LEU A 171 4.88 1.24 -14.87
CA LEU A 171 6.26 0.88 -14.55
C LEU A 171 6.65 -0.48 -15.15
N GLU A 172 5.76 -1.48 -15.06
CA GLU A 172 5.98 -2.76 -15.72
C GLU A 172 6.06 -2.63 -17.24
N ALA A 173 5.16 -1.87 -17.86
CA ALA A 173 5.18 -1.65 -19.30
C ALA A 173 6.49 -0.96 -19.73
N ARG A 174 6.95 0.02 -18.93
CA ARG A 174 8.25 0.66 -19.13
C ARG A 174 9.41 -0.33 -18.95
N GLY A 175 9.36 -1.20 -17.94
CA GLY A 175 10.34 -2.24 -17.70
C GLY A 175 10.40 -3.26 -18.85
N ARG A 176 9.25 -3.75 -19.33
CA ARG A 176 9.15 -4.61 -20.52
C ARG A 176 9.68 -3.94 -21.77
N ALA A 177 9.35 -2.67 -21.99
CA ALA A 177 9.91 -1.90 -23.10
C ALA A 177 11.44 -1.74 -22.98
N TRP A 178 11.96 -1.60 -21.76
CA TRP A 178 13.40 -1.55 -21.50
C TRP A 178 14.07 -2.89 -21.77
N GLN A 179 13.50 -4.00 -21.30
CA GLN A 179 13.97 -5.37 -21.53
C GLN A 179 13.91 -5.75 -23.02
N GLN A 180 12.82 -5.38 -23.72
CA GLN A 180 12.71 -5.57 -25.15
C GLN A 180 13.75 -4.74 -25.91
N ARG A 181 14.02 -3.51 -25.49
CA ARG A 181 15.10 -2.69 -26.05
C ARG A 181 16.49 -3.25 -25.74
N GLU A 182 16.71 -3.82 -24.57
CA GLU A 182 17.97 -4.47 -24.21
C GLU A 182 18.20 -5.76 -25.01
N LEU A 183 17.15 -6.56 -25.21
CA LEU A 183 17.15 -7.69 -26.14
C LEU A 183 17.39 -7.23 -27.59
N GLU A 184 16.71 -6.17 -28.04
CA GLU A 184 16.92 -5.58 -29.38
C GLU A 184 18.35 -5.03 -29.53
N PHE A 185 18.93 -4.42 -28.49
CA PHE A 185 20.32 -3.95 -28.48
C PHE A 185 21.32 -5.10 -28.45
N THR A 186 21.02 -6.18 -27.72
CA THR A 186 21.84 -7.41 -27.65
C THR A 186 21.79 -8.20 -28.96
N ILE A 187 20.63 -8.27 -29.61
CA ILE A 187 20.47 -8.80 -30.96
C ILE A 187 21.14 -7.85 -31.96
N SER A 188 21.05 -6.54 -31.74
CA SER A 188 21.70 -5.52 -32.58
C SER A 188 23.21 -5.51 -32.45
N THR A 189 23.80 -5.90 -31.32
CA THR A 189 25.28 -6.03 -31.18
C THR A 189 25.78 -7.27 -31.93
N ASN A 190 24.99 -8.34 -31.97
CA ASN A 190 25.25 -9.48 -32.86
C ASN A 190 25.06 -9.11 -34.34
N ILE A 191 24.09 -8.24 -34.64
CA ILE A 191 23.88 -7.68 -35.98
C ILE A 191 24.92 -6.62 -36.33
N GLU A 192 25.53 -5.90 -35.37
CA GLU A 192 26.64 -4.98 -35.65
C GLU A 192 27.84 -5.76 -36.18
N ASP A 193 28.10 -6.92 -35.57
CA ASP A 193 29.15 -7.85 -35.97
C ASP A 193 28.85 -8.54 -37.33
N VAL A 194 27.57 -8.66 -37.70
CA VAL A 194 27.11 -9.25 -38.99
C VAL A 194 26.91 -8.21 -40.10
N LEU A 195 26.48 -6.98 -39.81
CA LEU A 195 26.18 -5.92 -40.79
C LEU A 195 27.38 -5.01 -41.08
N PHE A 196 28.24 -4.72 -40.09
CA PHE A 196 29.31 -3.73 -40.25
C PHE A 196 30.70 -4.32 -40.54
N LYS A 197 30.85 -5.65 -40.59
CA LYS A 197 32.10 -6.27 -41.09
C LYS A 197 32.34 -6.09 -42.59
N GLY A 198 31.44 -5.44 -43.35
CA GLY A 198 31.69 -5.23 -44.77
C GLY A 198 30.81 -4.26 -45.57
N SER A 199 29.90 -3.47 -44.99
CA SER A 199 29.01 -2.59 -45.77
C SER A 199 29.37 -1.10 -45.72
N PRO A 200 29.88 -0.49 -46.82
CA PRO A 200 30.27 0.93 -46.88
C PRO A 200 29.10 1.92 -46.77
N ARG A 201 27.86 1.48 -47.02
CA ARG A 201 26.71 2.38 -47.26
C ARG A 201 26.19 3.11 -46.01
N PHE A 202 26.49 2.61 -44.81
CA PHE A 202 26.02 3.25 -43.57
C PHE A 202 27.05 4.22 -42.98
N MET A 203 28.30 4.18 -43.43
CA MET A 203 29.38 5.03 -42.94
C MET A 203 29.20 6.51 -43.31
N ASP A 204 28.48 6.78 -44.39
CA ASP A 204 28.29 8.12 -44.96
C ASP A 204 26.96 8.78 -44.55
N ILE A 205 26.18 8.15 -43.66
CA ILE A 205 24.96 8.75 -43.10
C ILE A 205 25.31 9.59 -41.87
N LYS A 206 24.58 10.69 -41.63
CA LYS A 206 24.77 11.51 -40.43
C LYS A 206 24.24 10.81 -39.19
N LEU A 207 24.93 11.01 -38.07
CA LEU A 207 24.63 10.36 -36.79
C LEU A 207 23.19 10.61 -36.35
N ASN A 208 22.66 11.84 -36.42
CA ASN A 208 21.26 12.11 -36.05
C ASN A 208 20.26 11.43 -37.00
N ASP A 209 20.59 11.28 -38.28
CA ASP A 209 19.71 10.59 -39.23
C ASP A 209 19.68 9.09 -38.90
N PHE A 210 20.83 8.52 -38.52
CA PHE A 210 20.92 7.16 -37.99
C PHE A 210 20.17 7.00 -36.66
N LEU A 211 20.34 7.91 -35.70
CA LEU A 211 19.63 7.92 -34.42
C LEU A 211 18.12 8.09 -34.60
N ALA A 212 17.69 8.87 -35.60
CA ALA A 212 16.29 9.01 -35.95
C ALA A 212 15.74 7.71 -36.57
N LEU A 213 16.48 7.09 -37.50
CA LEU A 213 16.05 5.87 -38.21
C LEU A 213 16.13 4.60 -37.36
N LYS A 214 17.06 4.52 -36.40
CA LYS A 214 17.33 3.30 -35.61
C LYS A 214 17.02 3.43 -34.13
N LEU A 215 17.14 4.61 -33.54
CA LEU A 215 16.89 4.85 -32.11
C LEU A 215 15.69 5.77 -31.86
N CYS A 216 14.81 5.96 -32.84
CA CYS A 216 13.60 6.81 -32.76
C CYS A 216 13.87 8.21 -32.18
N GLY A 217 15.04 8.78 -32.47
CA GLY A 217 15.43 10.12 -32.01
C GLY A 217 15.94 10.19 -30.57
N TRP A 218 16.16 9.06 -29.91
CA TRP A 218 16.79 9.07 -28.58
C TRP A 218 18.28 9.41 -28.71
N GLY A 219 18.72 10.44 -27.97
CA GLY A 219 20.10 10.95 -28.07
C GLY A 219 20.37 11.90 -29.23
N ILE A 220 19.35 12.49 -29.88
CA ILE A 220 19.55 13.52 -30.93
C ILE A 220 20.50 14.60 -30.39
N LEU A 221 21.69 14.67 -30.99
CA LEU A 221 22.63 15.71 -30.70
C LEU A 221 22.13 17.01 -31.31
N ARG A 222 22.38 18.17 -30.66
CA ARG A 222 22.11 19.48 -31.27
C ARG A 222 22.76 19.50 -32.67
N ALA A 223 22.09 20.08 -33.67
CA ALA A 223 22.50 20.01 -35.08
C ALA A 223 24.01 20.28 -35.33
N ASN A 224 24.64 21.14 -34.52
CA ASN A 224 26.07 21.46 -34.58
C ASN A 224 27.03 20.30 -34.21
N ARG A 225 26.51 19.18 -33.68
CA ARG A 225 27.27 17.95 -33.35
C ARG A 225 26.90 16.76 -34.26
N ASN A 226 26.06 16.99 -35.28
CA ASN A 226 25.60 15.95 -36.20
C ASN A 226 26.68 15.61 -37.24
N VAL A 227 27.57 14.67 -36.90
CA VAL A 227 28.69 14.23 -37.76
C VAL A 227 28.35 12.96 -38.53
N LEU A 228 29.12 12.65 -39.58
CA LEU A 228 29.04 11.35 -40.24
C LEU A 228 29.32 10.21 -39.27
N LEU A 229 28.57 9.13 -39.41
CA LEU A 229 28.66 7.96 -38.54
C LEU A 229 30.09 7.36 -38.55
N LYS A 230 30.77 7.35 -39.71
CA LYS A 230 32.19 6.97 -39.83
C LYS A 230 33.14 7.85 -39.01
N LYS A 231 32.87 9.16 -38.95
CA LYS A 231 33.71 10.11 -38.22
C LYS A 231 33.46 10.02 -36.71
N PHE A 232 32.23 9.74 -36.31
CA PHE A 232 31.87 9.49 -34.93
C PHE A 232 32.56 8.24 -34.39
N PHE A 233 32.48 7.10 -35.10
CA PHE A 233 33.10 5.85 -34.65
C PHE A 233 34.63 5.89 -34.57
N ARG A 234 35.29 6.76 -35.33
CA ARG A 234 36.75 6.95 -35.19
C ARG A 234 37.15 7.54 -33.85
N GLU A 235 36.37 8.47 -33.31
CA GLU A 235 36.69 9.21 -32.08
C GLU A 235 35.39 9.63 -31.34
N PRO A 236 34.65 8.69 -30.76
CA PRO A 236 33.33 8.97 -30.17
C PRO A 236 33.40 9.91 -28.95
N SER A 237 34.51 9.84 -28.20
CA SER A 237 34.79 10.68 -27.02
C SER A 237 34.93 12.18 -27.31
N LYS A 238 35.12 12.58 -28.58
CA LYS A 238 35.09 14.01 -28.96
C LYS A 238 33.67 14.57 -29.00
N TYR A 239 32.67 13.72 -29.21
CA TYR A 239 31.28 14.11 -29.46
C TYR A 239 30.35 13.80 -28.29
N ILE A 240 30.67 12.74 -27.54
CA ILE A 240 30.09 12.44 -26.23
C ILE A 240 31.10 12.95 -25.21
N ARG A 241 30.81 14.10 -24.58
CA ARG A 241 31.57 14.53 -23.40
C ARG A 241 31.02 13.73 -22.22
N ASP A 242 31.89 13.00 -21.55
CA ASP A 242 31.56 12.31 -20.30
C ASP A 242 30.85 13.28 -19.34
N ALA A 243 29.73 12.82 -18.78
CA ALA A 243 29.14 13.40 -17.58
C ALA A 243 29.55 12.51 -16.40
#